data_AF-A0AA48LDK8-F1
#
_entry.id   AF-A0AA48LDK8-F1
#
_cell.length_a   1.000
_cell.length_b   1.000
_cell.length_c   1.000
_cell.angle_alpha   90.00
_cell.angle_beta   90.00
_cell.angle_gamma   90.00
#
_symmetry.space_group_name_H-M   'P 1'
#
loop_
_entity.id
_entity.type
_entity.pdbx_description
1 polymer ?
#
loop_
_entity_poly.entity_id
_entity_poly.type
_entity_poly.pdbx_seq_one_letter_code
_entity_poly.pdbx_strand_id
1 'polypeptide(L)'
;MEWQVEAIEKQVYQLKFSKSNYERLESIRSTISALEELKEMIEREEDCKKKEEVPKIREGIVEKLLAEIDFVYKPTLKDDIYESDYLEQFSQLRRADLVLCGALEAFNDFWTANSVEFGNVFASVPAKLVGEEKTENLIALGWQRTHVRLYLASDMQLSEIYRSCERAFPNYLIVKENKGSRFIILEYRFHKGE
;
A
#
# COMPACT_ATOMS: atom_id res chain seq x y z
N MET A 1 9.93 18.55 -9.92
CA MET A 1 11.40 18.69 -9.79
C MET A 1 11.95 19.86 -10.60
N GLU A 2 11.49 20.12 -11.82
CA GLU A 2 11.98 21.26 -12.64
C GLU A 2 11.96 22.62 -11.90
N TRP A 3 10.89 22.93 -11.17
CA TRP A 3 10.78 24.18 -10.41
C TRP A 3 11.82 24.32 -9.27
N GLN A 4 12.28 23.22 -8.67
CA GLN A 4 13.33 23.24 -7.64
C GLN A 4 14.72 23.43 -8.26
N VAL A 5 14.96 22.82 -9.41
CA VAL A 5 16.20 23.01 -10.17
C VAL A 5 16.34 24.46 -10.59
N GLU A 6 15.28 25.06 -11.15
CA GLU A 6 15.25 26.49 -11.49
C GLU A 6 15.45 27.40 -10.26
N ALA A 7 14.90 27.02 -9.10
CA ALA A 7 15.08 27.77 -7.87
C ALA A 7 16.54 27.74 -7.38
N ILE A 8 17.21 26.58 -7.46
CA ILE A 8 18.63 26.41 -7.10
C ILE A 8 19.52 27.18 -8.09
N GLU A 9 19.25 27.13 -9.39
CA GLU A 9 19.97 27.91 -10.40
C GLU A 9 19.90 29.40 -10.12
N LYS A 10 18.72 29.90 -9.74
CA LYS A 10 18.53 31.30 -9.36
C LYS A 10 19.34 31.66 -8.11
N GLN A 11 19.40 30.80 -7.09
CA GLN A 11 20.20 31.01 -5.89
C GLN A 11 21.70 31.04 -6.20
N VAL A 12 22.19 30.11 -7.04
CA VAL A 12 23.58 30.10 -7.53
C VAL A 12 23.89 31.35 -8.35
N TYR A 13 22.95 31.84 -9.14
CA TYR A 13 23.12 33.07 -9.90
C TYR A 13 23.27 34.30 -8.98
N GLN A 14 22.52 34.36 -7.87
CA GLN A 14 22.63 35.46 -6.88
C GLN A 14 24.02 35.53 -6.22
N LEU A 15 24.79 34.43 -6.17
CA LEU A 15 26.18 34.43 -5.69
C LEU A 15 27.09 35.37 -6.49
N LYS A 16 26.78 35.60 -7.78
CA LYS A 16 27.53 36.52 -8.64
C LYS A 16 27.30 37.99 -8.29
N PHE A 17 26.22 38.30 -7.56
CA PHE A 17 25.81 39.66 -7.21
C PHE A 17 25.96 39.97 -5.72
N SER A 18 26.43 39.01 -4.92
CA SER A 18 26.65 39.19 -3.48
C SER A 18 27.74 40.24 -3.21
N LYS A 19 27.46 41.16 -2.30
CA LYS A 19 28.32 42.32 -2.00
C LYS A 19 29.29 42.06 -0.85
N SER A 20 29.03 41.04 -0.03
CA SER A 20 29.89 40.66 1.10
C SER A 20 30.16 39.15 1.17
N ASN A 21 31.24 38.77 1.85
CA ASN A 21 31.55 37.36 2.10
C ASN A 21 30.49 36.69 3.01
N TYR A 22 29.84 37.46 3.89
CA TYR A 22 28.75 36.97 4.73
C TYR A 22 27.54 36.57 3.89
N GLU A 23 27.10 37.44 2.98
CA GLU A 23 26.01 37.16 2.04
C GLU A 23 26.31 35.94 1.15
N ARG A 24 27.56 35.83 0.67
CA ARG A 24 28.00 34.64 -0.11
C ARG A 24 27.87 33.37 0.71
N LEU A 25 28.28 33.40 1.97
CA LEU A 25 28.29 32.23 2.84
C LEU A 25 26.86 31.79 3.18
N GLU A 26 25.94 32.71 3.42
CA GLU A 26 24.51 32.40 3.62
C GLU A 26 23.85 31.86 2.36
N SER A 27 24.11 32.45 1.18
CA SER A 27 23.60 31.91 -0.08
C SER A 27 24.16 30.51 -0.38
N ILE A 28 25.44 30.23 -0.08
CA ILE A 28 26.02 28.89 -0.21
C ILE A 28 25.32 27.90 0.72
N ARG A 29 25.10 28.25 1.99
CA ARG A 29 24.39 27.38 2.95
C ARG A 29 22.98 27.06 2.48
N SER A 30 22.23 28.07 2.07
CA SER A 30 20.88 27.89 1.53
C SER A 30 20.86 26.99 0.29
N THR A 31 21.85 27.13 -0.59
CA THR A 31 21.98 26.30 -1.79
C THR A 31 22.29 24.84 -1.43
N ILE A 32 23.15 24.61 -0.44
CA ILE A 32 23.47 23.26 0.04
C ILE A 32 22.22 22.58 0.59
N SER A 33 21.45 23.27 1.44
CA SER A 33 20.21 22.70 1.99
C SER A 33 19.18 22.38 0.90
N ALA A 34 19.01 23.26 -0.11
CA ALA A 34 18.12 22.98 -1.23
C ALA A 34 18.60 21.80 -2.10
N LEU A 35 19.92 21.64 -2.27
CA LEU A 35 20.50 20.49 -2.97
C LEU A 35 20.34 19.19 -2.17
N GLU A 36 20.44 19.24 -0.85
CA GLU A 36 20.18 18.09 0.04
C GLU A 36 18.71 17.67 -0.05
N GLU A 37 17.76 18.61 -0.02
CA GLU A 37 16.34 18.32 -0.22
C GLU A 37 16.05 17.72 -1.60
N LEU A 38 16.63 18.29 -2.67
CA LEU A 38 16.48 17.76 -4.02
C LEU A 38 17.08 16.36 -4.14
N LYS A 39 18.25 16.12 -3.51
CA LYS A 39 18.87 14.81 -3.44
C LYS A 39 17.95 13.81 -2.74
N GLU A 40 17.39 14.14 -1.59
CA GLU A 40 16.45 13.25 -0.90
C GLU A 40 15.20 12.95 -1.74
N MET A 41 14.68 13.94 -2.46
CA MET A 41 13.54 13.74 -3.35
C MET A 41 13.87 12.81 -4.52
N ILE A 42 15.04 12.99 -5.14
CA ILE A 42 15.53 12.12 -6.22
C ILE A 42 15.81 10.72 -5.68
N GLU A 43 16.42 10.58 -4.49
CA GLU A 43 16.66 9.28 -3.85
C GLU A 43 15.35 8.57 -3.52
N ARG A 44 14.33 9.28 -3.01
CA ARG A 44 12.98 8.71 -2.82
C ARG A 44 12.33 8.31 -4.13
N GLU A 45 12.46 9.11 -5.18
CA GLU A 45 11.89 8.80 -6.49
C GLU A 45 12.61 7.63 -7.18
N GLU A 46 13.94 7.54 -7.05
CA GLU A 46 14.76 6.41 -7.47
C GLU A 46 14.46 5.15 -6.65
N ASP A 47 14.22 5.27 -5.34
CA ASP A 47 13.77 4.16 -4.49
C ASP A 47 12.34 3.72 -4.84
N CYS A 48 11.50 4.64 -5.34
CA CYS A 48 10.18 4.35 -5.88
C CYS A 48 10.25 3.73 -7.29
N LYS A 49 11.20 4.14 -8.14
CA LYS A 49 11.42 3.61 -9.50
C LYS A 49 12.17 2.28 -9.51
N LYS A 50 13.10 2.05 -8.57
CA LYS A 50 13.70 0.73 -8.28
C LYS A 50 12.67 -0.26 -7.71
N LYS A 51 11.50 0.21 -7.29
CA LYS A 51 10.32 -0.61 -6.93
C LYS A 51 9.37 -0.85 -8.12
N GLU A 52 9.69 -0.38 -9.33
CA GLU A 52 9.00 -0.75 -10.58
C GLU A 52 9.66 -1.93 -11.32
N GLU A 53 10.63 -2.62 -10.70
CA GLU A 53 10.85 -4.01 -11.09
C GLU A 53 9.64 -4.81 -10.62
N VAL A 54 8.94 -5.47 -11.55
CA VAL A 54 7.97 -6.52 -11.22
C VAL A 54 8.64 -7.39 -10.16
N PRO A 55 8.10 -7.42 -8.93
CA PRO A 55 8.80 -8.02 -7.83
C PRO A 55 8.94 -9.50 -8.18
N LYS A 56 10.17 -9.90 -8.54
CA LYS A 56 10.56 -11.29 -8.51
C LYS A 56 10.43 -11.66 -7.05
N ILE A 57 9.27 -12.24 -6.69
CA ILE A 57 9.13 -13.05 -5.49
C ILE A 57 10.42 -13.84 -5.42
N ARG A 58 11.20 -13.67 -4.34
CA ARG A 58 12.44 -14.42 -4.15
C ARG A 58 12.17 -15.86 -4.53
N GLU A 59 12.94 -16.40 -5.48
CA GLU A 59 12.77 -17.77 -5.97
C GLU A 59 12.56 -18.70 -4.77
N GLY A 60 11.41 -19.37 -4.72
CA GLY A 60 11.10 -20.36 -3.68
C GLY A 60 10.08 -19.98 -2.59
N ILE A 61 9.45 -18.79 -2.61
CA ILE A 61 8.43 -18.45 -1.59
C ILE A 61 7.01 -18.71 -2.07
N VAL A 62 6.73 -18.41 -3.32
CA VAL A 62 5.47 -18.83 -3.95
C VAL A 62 5.72 -20.15 -4.66
N GLU A 63 4.98 -21.17 -4.25
CA GLU A 63 4.99 -22.47 -4.90
C GLU A 63 4.15 -22.43 -6.17
N LYS A 64 2.98 -21.78 -6.10
CA LYS A 64 2.00 -21.78 -7.18
C LYS A 64 1.03 -20.60 -7.09
N LEU A 65 0.65 -20.04 -8.25
CA LEU A 65 -0.55 -19.19 -8.37
C LEU A 65 -1.80 -20.08 -8.40
N LEU A 66 -2.69 -19.88 -7.43
CA LEU A 66 -3.93 -20.64 -7.29
C LEU A 66 -5.05 -20.06 -8.14
N ALA A 67 -5.27 -18.74 -8.06
CA ALA A 67 -6.36 -18.05 -8.73
C ALA A 67 -6.14 -16.54 -8.78
N GLU A 68 -6.88 -15.87 -9.66
CA GLU A 68 -7.09 -14.43 -9.65
C GLU A 68 -8.59 -14.19 -9.42
N ILE A 69 -8.95 -13.38 -8.41
CA ILE A 69 -10.33 -13.21 -7.94
C ILE A 69 -10.57 -11.73 -7.65
N ASP A 70 -11.77 -11.26 -7.98
CA ASP A 70 -12.22 -9.91 -7.67
C ASP A 70 -12.63 -9.78 -6.21
N PHE A 71 -12.10 -8.78 -5.54
CA PHE A 71 -12.48 -8.40 -4.20
C PHE A 71 -13.09 -6.99 -4.21
N VAL A 72 -13.94 -6.74 -3.22
CA VAL A 72 -14.33 -5.40 -2.81
C VAL A 72 -13.65 -5.09 -1.48
N TYR A 73 -13.04 -3.92 -1.37
CA TYR A 73 -12.31 -3.51 -0.16
C TYR A 73 -12.63 -2.08 0.24
N LYS A 74 -12.53 -1.80 1.55
CA LYS A 74 -12.64 -0.43 2.07
C LYS A 74 -11.23 0.16 2.20
N PRO A 75 -10.92 1.24 1.46
CA PRO A 75 -9.62 1.90 1.58
C PRO A 75 -9.49 2.61 2.93
N THR A 76 -8.28 2.58 3.50
CA THR A 76 -7.92 3.46 4.62
C THR A 76 -7.68 4.88 4.09
N LEU A 77 -8.02 5.88 4.89
CA LEU A 77 -7.97 7.30 4.56
C LEU A 77 -6.79 8.03 5.22
N LYS A 78 -6.02 7.32 6.06
CA LYS A 78 -4.83 7.81 6.74
C LYS A 78 -3.64 6.91 6.43
N ASP A 79 -2.46 7.54 6.33
CA ASP A 79 -1.19 6.84 6.19
C ASP A 79 -0.79 6.14 7.50
N ASP A 80 -0.98 6.81 8.65
CA ASP A 80 -0.88 6.19 9.96
C ASP A 80 -2.27 5.81 10.49
N ILE A 81 -2.60 4.54 10.37
CA ILE A 81 -3.89 3.98 10.80
C ILE A 81 -3.99 3.77 12.32
N TYR A 82 -2.87 3.83 13.05
CA TYR A 82 -2.83 3.66 14.50
C TYR A 82 -2.90 5.00 15.23
N GLU A 83 -2.96 6.10 14.48
CA GLU A 83 -3.09 7.43 15.05
C GLU A 83 -4.51 7.68 15.59
N SER A 84 -4.58 8.04 16.87
CA SER A 84 -5.83 8.42 17.57
C SER A 84 -6.86 7.28 17.56
N ASP A 85 -8.13 7.59 17.32
CA ASP A 85 -9.27 6.67 17.29
C ASP A 85 -9.61 6.19 15.87
N TYR A 86 -8.70 6.38 14.90
CA TYR A 86 -8.98 6.12 13.49
C TYR A 86 -9.42 4.67 13.21
N LEU A 87 -8.73 3.69 13.78
CA LEU A 87 -9.05 2.28 13.55
C LEU A 87 -10.44 1.91 14.10
N GLU A 88 -10.84 2.52 15.22
CA GLU A 88 -12.17 2.33 15.80
C GLU A 88 -13.24 2.94 14.89
N GLN A 89 -13.07 4.19 14.45
CA GLN A 89 -13.98 4.84 13.51
C GLN A 89 -14.08 4.07 12.19
N PHE A 90 -12.94 3.62 11.64
CA PHE A 90 -12.90 2.78 10.44
C PHE A 90 -13.69 1.49 10.61
N SER A 91 -13.51 0.81 11.75
CA SER A 91 -14.24 -0.42 12.06
C SER A 91 -15.76 -0.19 12.16
N GLN A 92 -16.17 0.92 12.79
CA GLN A 92 -17.58 1.32 12.92
C GLN A 92 -18.19 1.64 11.55
N LEU A 93 -17.51 2.45 10.74
CA LEU A 93 -17.96 2.83 9.38
C LEU A 93 -18.08 1.60 8.47
N ARG A 94 -17.04 0.76 8.43
CA ARG A 94 -17.06 -0.51 7.68
C ARG A 94 -18.25 -1.37 8.09
N ARG A 95 -18.50 -1.50 9.39
CA ARG A 95 -19.64 -2.31 9.88
C ARG A 95 -20.97 -1.70 9.45
N ALA A 96 -21.12 -0.38 9.54
CA ALA A 96 -22.33 0.32 9.10
C ALA A 96 -22.60 0.07 7.60
N ASP A 97 -21.58 0.23 6.75
CA ASP A 97 -21.68 -0.04 5.31
C ASP A 97 -22.10 -1.49 5.04
N LEU A 98 -21.44 -2.45 5.68
CA LEU A 98 -21.73 -3.89 5.50
C LEU A 98 -23.14 -4.27 5.96
N VAL A 99 -23.66 -3.66 7.03
CA VAL A 99 -25.04 -3.87 7.48
C VAL A 99 -26.02 -3.25 6.50
N LEU A 100 -25.77 -2.01 6.08
CA LEU A 100 -26.62 -1.27 5.15
C LEU A 100 -26.76 -2.00 3.81
N CYS A 101 -25.67 -2.56 3.29
CA CYS A 101 -25.65 -3.32 2.03
C CYS A 101 -26.02 -4.81 2.19
N GLY A 102 -26.30 -5.29 3.41
CA GLY A 102 -26.60 -6.70 3.67
C GLY A 102 -25.44 -7.66 3.34
N ALA A 103 -24.20 -7.20 3.46
CA ALA A 103 -22.97 -7.91 3.13
C ALA A 103 -22.19 -8.40 4.39
N LEU A 104 -22.65 -8.06 5.60
CA LEU A 104 -21.96 -8.37 6.85
C LEU A 104 -21.73 -9.87 7.07
N GLU A 105 -22.71 -10.71 6.75
CA GLU A 105 -22.60 -12.18 6.92
C GLU A 105 -21.50 -12.75 6.01
N ALA A 106 -21.56 -12.43 4.70
CA ALA A 106 -20.54 -12.83 3.73
C ALA A 106 -19.13 -12.37 4.12
N PHE A 107 -19.01 -11.14 4.64
CA PHE A 107 -17.75 -10.62 5.16
C PHE A 107 -17.26 -11.44 6.36
N ASN A 108 -18.11 -11.67 7.36
CA ASN A 108 -17.74 -12.42 8.56
C ASN A 108 -17.37 -13.87 8.23
N ASP A 109 -18.09 -14.52 7.31
CA ASP A 109 -17.78 -15.89 6.88
C ASP A 109 -16.38 -15.96 6.28
N PHE A 110 -16.02 -15.02 5.40
CA PHE A 110 -14.69 -14.95 4.82
C PHE A 110 -13.60 -14.72 5.89
N TRP A 111 -13.76 -13.71 6.76
CA TRP A 111 -12.75 -13.38 7.77
C TRP A 111 -12.66 -14.39 8.91
N THR A 112 -13.74 -15.12 9.21
CA THR A 112 -13.73 -16.16 10.25
C THR A 112 -13.19 -17.48 9.72
N ALA A 113 -13.41 -17.80 8.43
CA ALA A 113 -12.86 -19.00 7.81
C ALA A 113 -11.34 -18.95 7.61
N ASN A 114 -10.77 -17.75 7.57
CA ASN A 114 -9.37 -17.49 7.30
C ASN A 114 -8.71 -16.83 8.51
N SER A 115 -7.76 -17.52 9.14
CA SER A 115 -6.86 -16.90 10.12
C SER A 115 -5.94 -15.94 9.37
N VAL A 116 -6.09 -14.63 9.59
CA VAL A 116 -5.18 -13.62 9.04
C VAL A 116 -3.98 -13.51 9.95
N GLU A 117 -2.83 -13.95 9.46
CA GLU A 117 -1.59 -13.97 10.23
C GLU A 117 -0.85 -12.63 10.14
N PHE A 118 -0.82 -12.04 8.93
CA PHE A 118 -0.17 -10.76 8.65
C PHE A 118 -0.77 -10.08 7.44
N GLY A 119 -0.60 -8.76 7.33
CA GLY A 119 -0.92 -8.00 6.13
C GLY A 119 -1.28 -6.54 6.42
N ASN A 120 -1.54 -5.80 5.36
CA ASN A 120 -1.82 -4.36 5.41
C ASN A 120 -3.15 -3.98 4.73
N VAL A 121 -4.07 -4.94 4.62
CA VAL A 121 -5.44 -4.73 4.15
C VAL A 121 -6.41 -5.08 5.27
N PHE A 122 -7.28 -4.14 5.65
CA PHE A 122 -8.05 -4.23 6.91
C PHE A 122 -9.54 -4.54 6.72
N ALA A 123 -10.02 -4.50 5.48
CA ALA A 123 -11.41 -4.72 5.14
C ALA A 123 -11.55 -5.08 3.67
N SER A 124 -11.68 -6.36 3.37
CA SER A 124 -11.86 -6.86 2.01
C SER A 124 -12.66 -8.15 2.01
N VAL A 125 -13.35 -8.46 0.91
CA VAL A 125 -14.09 -9.71 0.75
C VAL A 125 -14.23 -10.03 -0.74
N PRO A 126 -14.23 -11.32 -1.15
CA PRO A 126 -14.47 -11.69 -2.55
C PRO A 126 -15.82 -11.14 -3.04
N ALA A 127 -15.82 -10.40 -4.15
CA ALA A 127 -17.02 -9.79 -4.72
C ALA A 127 -18.09 -10.85 -5.04
N LYS A 128 -17.65 -12.02 -5.53
CA LYS A 128 -18.54 -13.17 -5.81
C LYS A 128 -19.24 -13.70 -4.56
N LEU A 129 -18.61 -13.63 -3.38
CA LEU A 129 -19.21 -14.08 -2.12
C LEU A 129 -20.27 -13.08 -1.62
N VAL A 130 -20.04 -11.80 -1.87
CA VAL A 130 -20.98 -10.73 -1.53
C VAL A 130 -22.18 -10.71 -2.49
N GLY A 131 -21.95 -10.96 -3.78
CA GLY A 131 -22.92 -10.82 -4.86
C GLY A 131 -22.84 -9.45 -5.52
N GLU A 132 -23.18 -9.40 -6.82
CA GLU A 132 -22.95 -8.22 -7.69
C GLU A 132 -23.71 -6.97 -7.19
N GLU A 133 -25.01 -7.10 -6.90
CA GLU A 133 -25.85 -5.99 -6.42
C GLU A 133 -25.28 -5.36 -5.14
N LYS A 134 -24.93 -6.19 -4.16
CA LYS A 134 -24.39 -5.74 -2.88
C LYS A 134 -22.98 -5.14 -3.04
N THR A 135 -22.20 -5.68 -3.99
CA THR A 135 -20.89 -5.15 -4.34
C THR A 135 -21.01 -3.74 -4.90
N GLU A 136 -21.94 -3.50 -5.83
CA GLU A 136 -22.21 -2.16 -6.36
C GLU A 136 -22.67 -1.18 -5.28
N ASN A 137 -23.52 -1.63 -4.35
CA ASN A 137 -23.94 -0.80 -3.22
C ASN A 137 -22.77 -0.41 -2.31
N LEU A 138 -21.84 -1.34 -2.03
CA LEU A 138 -20.63 -1.04 -1.26
C LEU A 138 -19.73 -0.04 -2.00
N ILE A 139 -19.58 -0.19 -3.33
CA ILE A 139 -18.80 0.75 -4.14
C ILE A 139 -19.40 2.15 -4.09
N ALA A 140 -20.72 2.28 -4.14
CA ALA A 140 -21.41 3.57 -3.97
C ALA A 140 -21.14 4.23 -2.60
N LEU A 141 -20.76 3.44 -1.58
CA LEU A 141 -20.33 3.91 -0.25
C LEU A 141 -18.80 4.11 -0.15
N GLY A 142 -18.10 4.16 -1.29
CA GLY A 142 -16.67 4.42 -1.36
C GLY A 142 -15.79 3.19 -1.10
N TRP A 143 -16.34 1.97 -1.17
CA TRP A 143 -15.51 0.78 -1.34
C TRP A 143 -14.97 0.71 -2.77
N GLN A 144 -13.92 -0.06 -3.00
CA GLN A 144 -13.26 -0.17 -4.29
C GLN A 144 -13.15 -1.63 -4.73
N ARG A 145 -13.30 -1.88 -6.03
CA ARG A 145 -12.96 -3.17 -6.63
C ARG A 145 -11.45 -3.29 -6.79
N THR A 146 -10.94 -4.49 -6.57
CA THR A 146 -9.52 -4.80 -6.75
C THR A 146 -9.36 -6.24 -7.20
N HIS A 147 -8.37 -6.48 -8.05
CA HIS A 147 -8.00 -7.84 -8.45
C HIS A 147 -7.01 -8.39 -7.42
N VAL A 148 -7.30 -9.57 -6.91
CA VAL A 148 -6.47 -10.24 -5.91
C VAL A 148 -5.92 -11.52 -6.50
N ARG A 149 -4.60 -11.67 -6.45
CA ARG A 149 -3.92 -12.91 -6.81
C ARG A 149 -3.68 -13.75 -5.57
N LEU A 150 -4.08 -15.01 -5.63
CA LEU A 150 -3.93 -15.96 -4.55
C LEU A 150 -2.76 -16.88 -4.87
N TYR A 151 -1.73 -16.85 -4.04
CA TYR A 151 -0.57 -17.72 -4.16
C TYR A 151 -0.54 -18.72 -3.02
N LEU A 152 -0.22 -19.97 -3.34
CA LEU A 152 0.18 -20.95 -2.33
C LEU A 152 1.61 -20.64 -1.91
N ALA A 153 1.81 -20.39 -0.63
CA ALA A 153 3.15 -20.24 -0.07
C ALA A 153 3.85 -21.61 -0.05
N SER A 154 5.16 -21.57 -0.26
CA SER A 154 6.05 -22.72 -0.09
C SER A 154 6.11 -23.11 1.39
N ASP A 155 6.55 -24.33 1.66
CA ASP A 155 6.67 -24.88 3.00
C ASP A 155 7.85 -24.21 3.76
N MET A 156 7.57 -23.03 4.30
CA MET A 156 8.53 -22.14 4.94
C MET A 156 7.95 -21.54 6.22
N GLN A 157 8.81 -20.97 7.05
CA GLN A 157 8.37 -20.26 8.26
C GLN A 157 7.63 -18.96 7.89
N LEU A 158 6.59 -18.64 8.67
CA LEU A 158 5.78 -17.43 8.49
C LEU A 158 6.64 -16.14 8.43
N SER A 159 7.72 -16.06 9.21
CA SER A 159 8.63 -14.93 9.24
C SER A 159 9.36 -14.70 7.90
N GLU A 160 9.69 -15.77 7.17
CA GLU A 160 10.35 -15.70 5.87
C GLU A 160 9.37 -15.29 4.77
N ILE A 161 8.15 -15.84 4.85
CA ILE A 161 7.03 -15.47 3.98
C ILE A 161 6.70 -13.99 4.16
N TYR A 162 6.54 -13.54 5.41
CA TYR A 162 6.29 -12.15 5.77
C TYR A 162 7.31 -11.19 5.16
N ARG A 163 8.61 -11.39 5.46
CA ARG A 163 9.70 -10.51 5.00
C ARG A 163 9.76 -10.39 3.48
N SER A 164 9.29 -11.40 2.79
CA SER A 164 9.35 -11.44 1.34
C SER A 164 8.10 -10.86 0.71
N CYS A 165 6.93 -11.08 1.31
CA CYS A 165 5.70 -10.37 0.93
C CYS A 165 5.85 -8.86 1.15
N GLU A 166 6.43 -8.43 2.28
CA GLU A 166 6.68 -7.01 2.59
C GLU A 166 7.54 -6.32 1.52
N ARG A 167 8.46 -7.06 0.88
CA ARG A 167 9.32 -6.54 -0.20
C ARG A 167 8.69 -6.69 -1.58
N ALA A 168 7.89 -7.73 -1.78
CA ALA A 168 7.36 -8.10 -3.08
C ALA A 168 5.99 -7.51 -3.36
N PHE A 169 5.16 -7.27 -2.34
CA PHE A 169 3.77 -6.88 -2.55
C PHE A 169 3.50 -5.60 -1.75
N PRO A 170 3.16 -4.49 -2.42
CA PRO A 170 2.78 -3.26 -1.73
C PRO A 170 1.56 -3.47 -0.83
N ASN A 171 0.62 -4.32 -1.25
CA ASN A 171 -0.61 -4.61 -0.51
C ASN A 171 -0.86 -6.11 -0.51
N TYR A 172 -0.93 -6.72 0.68
CA TYR A 172 -1.09 -8.15 0.80
C TYR A 172 -1.76 -8.58 2.11
N LEU A 173 -2.30 -9.80 2.11
CA LEU A 173 -2.59 -10.59 3.30
C LEU A 173 -1.90 -11.95 3.23
N ILE A 174 -1.41 -12.43 4.38
CA ILE A 174 -1.01 -13.81 4.58
C ILE A 174 -2.09 -14.44 5.44
N VAL A 175 -2.79 -15.40 4.84
CA VAL A 175 -3.89 -16.10 5.51
C VAL A 175 -3.58 -17.58 5.61
N LYS A 176 -4.21 -18.23 6.58
CA LYS A 176 -4.24 -19.67 6.73
C LYS A 176 -5.69 -20.09 6.87
N GLU A 177 -6.15 -20.98 6.00
CA GLU A 177 -7.46 -21.60 6.22
C GLU A 177 -7.42 -22.35 7.57
N ASN A 178 -8.47 -22.25 8.38
CA ASN A 178 -8.47 -22.83 9.73
C ASN A 178 -8.20 -24.35 9.80
N LYS A 179 -8.36 -25.06 8.67
CA LYS A 179 -8.05 -26.50 8.52
C LYS A 179 -6.81 -26.78 7.67
N GLY A 180 -6.22 -25.77 7.06
CA GLY A 180 -5.06 -25.88 6.18
C GLY A 180 -3.75 -25.82 6.96
N SER A 181 -2.73 -26.55 6.48
CA SER A 181 -1.37 -26.46 7.03
C SER A 181 -0.53 -25.38 6.37
N ARG A 182 -0.87 -24.98 5.13
CA ARG A 182 -0.10 -24.03 4.31
C ARG A 182 -0.71 -22.63 4.34
N PHE A 183 0.15 -21.63 4.12
CA PHE A 183 -0.27 -20.25 3.99
C PHE A 183 -0.68 -19.93 2.56
N ILE A 184 -1.66 -19.04 2.43
CA ILE A 184 -2.09 -18.44 1.16
C ILE A 184 -1.75 -16.96 1.23
N ILE A 185 -1.09 -16.45 0.19
CA ILE A 185 -0.76 -15.03 0.04
C ILE A 185 -1.78 -14.41 -0.89
N LEU A 186 -2.48 -13.39 -0.44
CA LEU A 186 -3.40 -12.58 -1.23
C LEU A 186 -2.68 -11.30 -1.60
N GLU A 187 -2.24 -11.16 -2.85
CA GLU A 187 -1.67 -9.92 -3.39
C GLU A 187 -2.81 -9.04 -3.93
N TYR A 188 -2.97 -7.85 -3.36
CA TYR A 188 -3.99 -6.89 -3.77
C TYR A 188 -3.42 -5.91 -4.80
N ARG A 189 -4.03 -5.89 -5.99
CA ARG A 189 -3.62 -5.02 -7.10
C ARG A 189 -4.56 -3.83 -7.21
N PHE A 190 -4.38 -2.89 -6.28
CA PHE A 190 -5.06 -1.61 -6.37
C PHE A 190 -4.65 -0.93 -7.68
N HIS A 191 -5.63 -0.62 -8.51
CA HIS A 191 -5.38 0.21 -9.68
C HIS A 191 -4.95 1.57 -9.16
N LYS A 192 -3.69 1.95 -9.39
CA LYS A 192 -3.32 3.36 -9.35
C LYS A 192 -4.08 3.99 -10.49
N GLY A 193 -5.16 4.71 -10.16
CA GLY A 193 -5.82 5.55 -11.14
C GLY A 193 -4.79 6.51 -11.73
N GLU A 194 -4.69 6.50 -13.05
CA GLU A 194 -4.08 7.57 -13.83
C GLU A 194 -4.85 8.89 -13.66
#